data_AF-A0A0K0DYG0-F1
#
_entry.id   AF-A0A0K0DYG0-F1
#
_cell.length_a   1.000
_cell.length_b   1.000
_cell.length_c   1.000
_cell.angle_alpha   90.00
_cell.angle_beta   90.00
_cell.angle_gamma   90.00
#
_symmetry.space_group_name_H-M   'P 1'
#
loop_
_entity.id
_entity.type
_entity.pdbx_description
1 polymer ?
#
loop_
_entity_poly.entity_id
_entity_poly.type
_entity_poly.pdbx_seq_one_letter_code
_entity_poly.pdbx_strand_id
1 'polypeptide(L)'
;MGQTNSSRKNSFAVKDSQLTNFDFGFDVVHSDYDSYYEKLISIYSTLDRATFENIFGDYFGKPLWDFYTTRSDMVEISKELFIRKTRLLFSNNYGIFLQIFPTINELLNACFIGANIELLEDDKEIIKQIKEQMVLTKAGKDGKSGILIWIQRNCPRLLVPLQVKIINSIIGKPMINYDFTSSLLTKAQMFLVKSALNPITYLNVQGSSIFNENGINNWARLYSSIDHNISVTRFEHYVFDYKRPTISIFKLNNNQLCVLALDTEWKHSSNKYGSSFTTFISIKPKFFRTVRSNSLYSNFLLKTSQKGITFDDLLSINEDFSNVVAIEAWGVVDEVNIFEQEKQKEFHKQDVLKNQKFHIQNAFNDLKINKLRGKSFDEGESTKTHENIFHKSSEN
;
A
#
# COMPACT_ATOMS: atom_id res chain seq x y z
N MET A 1 -22.43 30.30 39.20
CA MET A 1 -20.99 30.33 38.86
C MET A 1 -20.51 28.89 38.81
N GLY A 2 -20.06 28.40 37.66
CA GLY A 2 -19.65 27.01 37.44
C GLY A 2 -19.72 26.67 35.96
N GLN A 3 -18.64 26.98 35.23
CA GLN A 3 -18.51 26.72 33.80
C GLN A 3 -18.35 25.23 33.52
N THR A 4 -19.21 24.69 32.64
CA THR A 4 -19.04 23.38 32.02
C THR A 4 -18.19 23.52 30.75
N ASN A 5 -17.01 22.90 30.74
CA ASN A 5 -16.16 22.78 29.55
C ASN A 5 -16.78 21.80 28.54
N SER A 6 -17.26 22.34 27.43
CA SER A 6 -17.76 21.62 26.26
C SER A 6 -16.60 21.19 25.36
N SER A 7 -16.41 19.88 25.26
CA SER A 7 -15.96 19.09 24.09
C SER A 7 -15.39 19.84 22.88
N ARG A 8 -14.06 19.73 22.69
CA ARG A 8 -13.38 19.96 21.40
C ARG A 8 -13.87 18.92 20.37
N LYS A 9 -14.62 19.38 19.37
CA LYS A 9 -14.84 18.65 18.12
C LYS A 9 -13.57 18.76 17.27
N ASN A 10 -12.86 17.65 17.07
CA ASN A 10 -11.76 17.54 16.11
C ASN A 10 -12.31 17.64 14.68
N SER A 11 -12.34 18.85 14.12
CA SER A 11 -12.53 19.08 12.69
C SER A 11 -11.16 19.05 11.99
N PHE A 12 -10.72 17.88 11.54
CA PHE A 12 -9.61 17.78 10.58
C PHE A 12 -10.12 18.13 9.18
N ALA A 13 -10.45 19.41 8.98
CA ALA A 13 -10.62 19.97 7.64
C ALA A 13 -9.23 20.16 7.04
N VAL A 14 -8.89 19.28 6.10
CA VAL A 14 -7.68 19.36 5.27
C VAL A 14 -7.61 20.73 4.62
N LYS A 15 -6.48 21.43 4.74
CA LYS A 15 -6.21 22.65 3.99
C LYS A 15 -6.20 22.29 2.50
N ASP A 16 -7.24 22.71 1.80
CA ASP A 16 -7.67 22.32 0.46
C ASP A 16 -6.75 22.75 -0.72
N SER A 17 -5.56 23.30 -0.48
CA SER A 17 -4.83 24.05 -1.52
C SER A 17 -3.62 23.36 -2.15
N GLN A 18 -3.29 22.11 -1.82
CA GLN A 18 -2.14 21.40 -2.41
C GLN A 18 -2.48 20.10 -3.17
N LEU A 19 -3.75 19.68 -3.17
CA LEU A 19 -4.16 18.38 -3.71
C LEU A 19 -5.02 18.45 -4.99
N THR A 20 -5.36 19.65 -5.47
CA THR A 20 -6.30 19.83 -6.59
C THR A 20 -5.67 19.86 -7.98
N ASN A 21 -4.33 19.87 -8.10
CA ASN A 21 -3.65 20.06 -9.39
C ASN A 21 -2.98 18.80 -9.97
N PHE A 22 -3.24 17.60 -9.42
CA PHE A 22 -2.94 16.38 -10.17
C PHE A 22 -4.08 16.09 -11.13
N ASP A 23 -4.06 16.79 -12.26
CA ASP A 23 -4.69 16.30 -13.47
C ASP A 23 -3.83 15.13 -13.95
N PHE A 24 -4.29 13.89 -13.77
CA PHE A 24 -3.54 12.69 -14.15
C PHE A 24 -3.50 12.49 -15.67
N GLY A 25 -3.38 13.58 -16.44
CA GLY A 25 -3.53 13.70 -17.88
C GLY A 25 -3.23 12.42 -18.64
N PHE A 26 -4.25 11.57 -18.79
CA PHE A 26 -4.21 10.55 -19.83
C PHE A 26 -4.62 11.30 -21.08
N ASP A 27 -3.66 11.63 -21.95
CA ASP A 27 -3.99 12.08 -23.29
C ASP A 27 -4.78 10.96 -23.96
N VAL A 28 -6.07 11.22 -24.24
CA VAL A 28 -6.91 10.32 -25.03
C VAL A 28 -6.43 10.44 -26.48
N VAL A 29 -5.35 9.74 -26.78
CA VAL A 29 -4.86 9.52 -28.15
C VAL A 29 -5.97 8.78 -28.90
N HIS A 30 -6.40 9.36 -30.03
CA HIS A 30 -7.40 8.84 -30.96
C HIS A 30 -7.49 7.31 -30.96
N SER A 31 -8.50 6.77 -30.28
CA SER A 31 -8.83 5.36 -30.41
C SER A 31 -9.78 5.16 -31.58
N ASP A 32 -9.49 4.12 -32.35
CA ASP A 32 -10.23 3.69 -33.55
C ASP A 32 -11.56 3.04 -33.16
N TYR A 33 -12.50 3.86 -32.66
CA TYR A 33 -13.82 3.40 -32.20
C TYR A 33 -14.63 2.73 -33.31
N ASP A 34 -14.42 3.16 -34.56
CA ASP A 34 -14.99 2.53 -35.74
C ASP A 34 -14.52 1.09 -35.84
N SER A 35 -13.21 0.83 -35.78
CA SER A 35 -12.66 -0.53 -35.79
C SER A 35 -13.15 -1.40 -34.63
N TYR A 36 -13.30 -0.83 -33.43
CA TYR A 36 -13.88 -1.57 -32.31
C TYR A 36 -15.33 -1.99 -32.57
N TYR A 37 -16.14 -1.10 -33.14
CA TYR A 37 -17.52 -1.43 -33.52
C TYR A 37 -17.54 -2.51 -34.60
N GLU A 38 -16.79 -2.36 -35.68
CA GLU A 38 -16.74 -3.34 -36.78
C GLU A 38 -16.27 -4.71 -36.29
N LYS A 39 -15.28 -4.75 -35.40
CA LYS A 39 -14.81 -5.98 -34.76
C LYS A 39 -15.94 -6.65 -33.98
N LEU A 40 -16.66 -5.91 -33.14
CA LEU A 40 -17.78 -6.50 -32.39
C LEU A 40 -18.90 -6.98 -33.31
N ILE A 41 -19.25 -6.22 -34.35
CA ILE A 41 -20.25 -6.64 -35.35
C ILE A 41 -19.81 -7.90 -36.10
N SER A 42 -18.53 -8.03 -36.47
CA SER A 42 -18.02 -9.25 -37.10
C SER A 42 -18.13 -10.49 -36.20
N ILE A 43 -18.14 -10.33 -34.87
CA ILE A 43 -18.24 -11.44 -33.92
C ILE A 43 -19.71 -11.76 -33.60
N TYR A 44 -20.54 -10.74 -33.35
CA TYR A 44 -21.89 -10.91 -32.80
C TYR A 44 -23.02 -10.63 -33.79
N SER A 45 -22.71 -10.18 -35.01
CA SER A 45 -23.64 -9.71 -36.06
C SER A 45 -24.43 -8.45 -35.72
N THR A 46 -24.85 -8.27 -34.46
CA THR A 46 -25.55 -7.07 -33.96
C THR A 46 -25.11 -6.74 -32.54
N LEU A 47 -25.32 -5.49 -32.12
CA LEU A 47 -25.14 -5.05 -30.74
C LEU A 47 -26.49 -4.83 -30.06
N ASP A 48 -27.14 -5.92 -29.70
CA ASP A 48 -28.36 -5.94 -28.89
C ASP A 48 -28.05 -6.14 -27.39
N ARG A 49 -29.11 -6.25 -26.58
CA ARG A 49 -28.99 -6.43 -25.13
C ARG A 49 -28.30 -7.74 -24.76
N ALA A 50 -28.61 -8.83 -25.45
CA ALA A 50 -28.01 -10.13 -25.19
C ALA A 50 -26.52 -10.12 -25.52
N THR A 51 -26.14 -9.46 -26.62
CA THR A 51 -24.73 -9.22 -26.98
C THR A 51 -24.02 -8.40 -25.91
N PHE A 52 -24.64 -7.37 -25.33
CA PHE A 52 -24.06 -6.60 -24.24
C PHE A 52 -23.81 -7.44 -22.97
N GLU A 53 -24.77 -8.29 -22.60
CA GLU A 53 -24.60 -9.24 -21.49
C GLU A 53 -23.46 -10.23 -21.78
N ASN A 54 -23.31 -10.69 -23.02
CA ASN A 54 -22.19 -11.55 -23.44
C ASN A 54 -20.82 -10.85 -23.41
N ILE A 55 -20.74 -9.56 -23.79
CA ILE A 55 -19.47 -8.81 -23.86
C ILE A 55 -18.99 -8.40 -22.45
N PHE A 56 -19.91 -7.93 -21.61
CA PHE A 56 -19.57 -7.31 -20.33
C PHE A 56 -19.86 -8.21 -19.13
N GLY A 57 -20.60 -9.30 -19.31
CA GLY A 57 -21.08 -10.20 -18.27
C GLY A 57 -22.32 -9.68 -17.54
N ASP A 58 -23.00 -10.57 -16.83
CA ASP A 58 -24.31 -10.34 -16.21
C ASP A 58 -24.39 -9.07 -15.34
N TYR A 59 -23.34 -8.79 -14.57
CA TYR A 59 -23.33 -7.64 -13.66
C TYR A 59 -23.27 -6.30 -14.41
N PHE A 60 -22.50 -6.23 -15.50
CA PHE A 60 -22.23 -4.98 -16.21
C PHE A 60 -23.11 -4.78 -17.45
N GLY A 61 -23.65 -5.86 -18.03
CA GLY A 61 -24.44 -5.84 -19.27
C GLY A 61 -25.60 -4.86 -19.19
N LYS A 62 -26.49 -5.01 -18.18
CA LYS A 62 -27.66 -4.13 -18.02
C LYS A 62 -27.27 -2.66 -17.74
N PRO A 63 -26.41 -2.33 -16.75
CA PRO A 63 -26.03 -0.93 -16.51
C PRO A 63 -25.41 -0.25 -17.74
N LEU A 64 -24.57 -0.96 -18.49
CA LEU A 64 -23.98 -0.42 -19.72
C LEU A 64 -25.01 -0.28 -20.84
N TRP A 65 -25.89 -1.27 -21.03
CA TRP A 65 -27.00 -1.18 -21.98
C TRP A 65 -27.87 0.07 -21.70
N ASP A 66 -28.27 0.26 -20.45
CA ASP A 66 -29.07 1.41 -20.00
C ASP A 66 -28.33 2.73 -20.27
N PHE A 67 -27.00 2.75 -20.12
CA PHE A 67 -26.16 3.91 -20.42
C PHE A 67 -26.10 4.24 -21.93
N TYR A 68 -25.90 3.24 -22.80
CA TYR A 68 -25.83 3.46 -24.24
C TYR A 68 -27.19 3.90 -24.80
N THR A 69 -28.26 3.19 -24.43
CA THR A 69 -29.63 3.47 -24.89
C THR A 69 -30.26 4.66 -24.19
N THR A 70 -29.67 5.17 -23.11
CA THR A 70 -30.32 6.20 -22.26
C THR A 70 -31.69 5.71 -21.77
N ARG A 71 -31.80 4.38 -21.52
CA ARG A 71 -33.01 3.68 -21.09
C ARG A 71 -34.20 3.78 -22.06
N SER A 72 -33.93 3.95 -23.35
CA SER A 72 -34.96 3.88 -24.40
C SER A 72 -35.23 2.45 -24.85
N ASP A 73 -36.39 2.20 -25.47
CA ASP A 73 -36.80 0.91 -26.06
C ASP A 73 -36.06 0.55 -27.37
N MET A 74 -34.79 0.95 -27.50
CA MET A 74 -33.96 0.57 -28.63
C MET A 74 -33.71 -0.95 -28.60
N VAL A 75 -33.75 -1.58 -29.78
CA VAL A 75 -33.48 -3.02 -29.93
C VAL A 75 -31.99 -3.28 -30.16
N GLU A 76 -31.32 -2.37 -30.84
CA GLU A 76 -29.90 -2.46 -31.20
C GLU A 76 -29.20 -1.11 -31.08
N ILE A 77 -27.88 -1.14 -30.86
CA ILE A 77 -27.03 0.06 -30.80
C ILE A 77 -26.41 0.29 -32.18
N SER A 78 -26.76 1.42 -32.79
CA SER A 78 -26.15 1.85 -34.06
C SER A 78 -24.68 2.24 -33.89
N LYS A 79 -23.92 2.16 -34.98
CA LYS A 79 -22.51 2.57 -35.04
C LYS A 79 -22.27 3.97 -34.47
N GLU A 80 -23.07 4.94 -34.88
CA GLU A 80 -22.94 6.33 -34.42
C GLU A 80 -23.19 6.47 -32.91
N LEU A 81 -24.23 5.78 -32.40
CA LEU A 81 -24.52 5.77 -30.97
C LEU A 81 -23.39 5.11 -30.18
N PHE A 82 -22.87 3.99 -30.68
CA PHE A 82 -21.75 3.29 -30.09
C PHE A 82 -20.54 4.22 -29.97
N ILE A 83 -20.08 4.80 -31.08
CA ILE A 83 -18.90 5.68 -31.10
C ILE A 83 -19.07 6.84 -30.11
N ARG A 84 -20.23 7.50 -30.11
CA ARG A 84 -20.52 8.63 -29.22
C ARG A 84 -20.43 8.25 -27.74
N LYS A 85 -21.01 7.12 -27.34
CA LYS A 85 -21.06 6.67 -25.94
C LYS A 85 -19.75 6.03 -25.49
N THR A 86 -19.13 5.21 -26.35
CA THR A 86 -17.84 4.57 -26.11
C THR A 86 -16.74 5.59 -25.84
N ARG A 87 -16.73 6.72 -26.58
CA ARG A 87 -15.81 7.84 -26.33
C ARG A 87 -15.78 8.31 -24.88
N LEU A 88 -16.93 8.32 -24.22
CA LEU A 88 -17.05 8.79 -22.83
C LEU A 88 -16.39 7.80 -21.85
N LEU A 89 -16.45 6.49 -22.13
CA LEU A 89 -15.83 5.44 -21.31
C LEU A 89 -14.30 5.49 -21.36
N PHE A 90 -13.74 6.00 -22.45
CA PHE A 90 -12.29 6.14 -22.65
C PHE A 90 -11.75 7.49 -22.14
N SER A 91 -12.65 8.39 -21.71
CA SER A 91 -12.27 9.69 -21.18
C SER A 91 -11.80 9.60 -19.72
N ASN A 92 -11.09 10.63 -19.27
CA ASN A 92 -10.73 10.78 -17.84
C ASN A 92 -11.88 11.33 -16.99
N ASN A 93 -13.07 11.46 -17.56
CA ASN A 93 -14.24 11.96 -16.85
C ASN A 93 -14.94 10.82 -16.09
N TYR A 94 -14.49 10.59 -14.86
CA TYR A 94 -15.09 9.61 -13.95
C TYR A 94 -16.53 9.90 -13.54
N GLY A 95 -17.07 11.09 -13.84
CA GLY A 95 -18.49 11.37 -13.69
C GLY A 95 -19.38 10.45 -14.52
N ILE A 96 -18.86 9.86 -15.60
CA ILE A 96 -19.59 8.90 -16.43
C ILE A 96 -20.02 7.66 -15.64
N PHE A 97 -19.20 7.19 -14.70
CA PHE A 97 -19.52 6.02 -13.90
C PHE A 97 -20.65 6.26 -12.90
N LEU A 98 -20.91 7.52 -12.52
CA LEU A 98 -22.10 7.87 -11.74
C LEU A 98 -23.38 7.91 -12.59
N GLN A 99 -23.27 8.01 -13.92
CA GLN A 99 -24.42 7.84 -14.82
C GLN A 99 -24.75 6.36 -15.03
N ILE A 100 -23.72 5.52 -15.07
CA ILE A 100 -23.83 4.06 -15.25
C ILE A 100 -24.26 3.39 -13.94
N PHE A 101 -23.64 3.78 -12.81
CA PHE A 101 -23.88 3.25 -11.47
C PHE A 101 -24.35 4.39 -10.55
N PRO A 102 -25.66 4.69 -10.52
CA PRO A 102 -26.18 5.90 -9.90
C PRO A 102 -26.09 5.92 -8.38
N THR A 103 -26.07 4.75 -7.72
CA THR A 103 -25.93 4.67 -6.26
C THR A 103 -24.49 4.38 -5.84
N ILE A 104 -24.11 4.85 -4.64
CA ILE A 104 -22.80 4.56 -4.05
C ILE A 104 -22.57 3.04 -3.90
N ASN A 105 -23.63 2.30 -3.56
CA ASN A 105 -23.56 0.84 -3.44
C ASN A 105 -23.21 0.18 -4.78
N GLU A 106 -23.92 0.54 -5.85
CA GLU A 106 -23.65 0.00 -7.19
C GLU A 106 -22.25 0.39 -7.68
N LEU A 107 -21.84 1.65 -7.46
CA LEU A 107 -20.53 2.14 -7.88
C LEU A 107 -19.40 1.39 -7.17
N LEU A 108 -19.46 1.27 -5.85
CA LEU A 108 -18.43 0.57 -5.09
C LEU A 108 -18.39 -0.92 -5.46
N ASN A 109 -19.55 -1.57 -5.55
CA ASN A 109 -19.62 -2.96 -5.98
C ASN A 109 -19.03 -3.14 -7.39
N ALA A 110 -19.32 -2.23 -8.32
CA ALA A 110 -18.73 -2.20 -9.66
C ALA A 110 -17.20 -2.05 -9.60
N CYS A 111 -16.66 -1.22 -8.70
CA CYS A 111 -15.21 -1.08 -8.53
C CYS A 111 -14.56 -2.40 -8.08
N PHE A 112 -15.13 -3.06 -7.06
CA PHE A 112 -14.59 -4.34 -6.55
C PHE A 112 -14.70 -5.47 -7.58
N ILE A 113 -15.85 -5.63 -8.25
CA ILE A 113 -16.05 -6.63 -9.31
C ILE A 113 -15.18 -6.30 -10.55
N GLY A 114 -14.98 -5.01 -10.82
CA GLY A 114 -14.07 -4.50 -11.84
C GLY A 114 -12.62 -4.92 -11.59
N ALA A 115 -12.21 -4.86 -10.33
CA ALA A 115 -10.89 -5.27 -9.86
C ALA A 115 -10.75 -6.78 -9.58
N ASN A 116 -11.79 -7.59 -9.82
CA ASN A 116 -11.85 -9.02 -9.49
C ASN A 116 -11.66 -9.33 -7.99
N ILE A 117 -12.28 -8.54 -7.13
CA ILE A 117 -12.17 -8.64 -5.68
C ILE A 117 -13.49 -9.11 -5.09
N GLU A 118 -13.43 -10.22 -4.36
CA GLU A 118 -14.49 -10.66 -3.45
C GLU A 118 -14.32 -9.97 -2.10
N LEU A 119 -15.42 -9.40 -1.58
CA LEU A 119 -15.43 -8.72 -0.29
C LEU A 119 -15.57 -9.71 0.85
N LEU A 120 -14.73 -9.58 1.88
CA LEU A 120 -14.79 -10.42 3.07
C LEU A 120 -15.55 -9.74 4.21
N GLU A 121 -15.90 -10.49 5.26
CA GLU A 121 -16.56 -9.95 6.46
C GLU A 121 -15.75 -8.78 7.09
N ASP A 122 -14.43 -8.90 7.10
CA ASP A 122 -13.51 -7.89 7.63
C ASP A 122 -13.53 -6.55 6.87
N ASP A 123 -14.09 -6.53 5.65
CA ASP A 123 -14.17 -5.35 4.80
C ASP A 123 -15.47 -4.57 4.99
N LYS A 124 -16.51 -5.19 5.56
CA LYS A 124 -17.86 -4.60 5.68
C LYS A 124 -17.86 -3.27 6.41
N GLU A 125 -17.17 -3.20 7.55
CA GLU A 125 -17.13 -1.99 8.37
C GLU A 125 -16.38 -0.86 7.67
N ILE A 126 -15.25 -1.16 7.01
CA ILE A 126 -14.47 -0.17 6.24
C ILE A 126 -15.31 0.37 5.08
N ILE A 127 -15.99 -0.52 4.34
CA ILE A 127 -16.84 -0.14 3.21
C ILE A 127 -18.03 0.70 3.68
N LYS A 128 -18.66 0.35 4.81
CA LYS A 128 -19.72 1.15 5.42
C LYS A 128 -19.23 2.57 5.75
N GLN A 129 -18.07 2.69 6.38
CA GLN A 129 -17.48 3.99 6.70
C GLN A 129 -17.16 4.82 5.45
N ILE A 130 -16.61 4.19 4.39
CA ILE A 130 -16.36 4.85 3.11
C ILE A 130 -17.68 5.38 2.52
N LYS A 131 -18.75 4.58 2.53
CA LYS A 131 -20.08 5.01 2.07
C LYS A 131 -20.57 6.24 2.84
N GLU A 132 -20.50 6.20 4.16
CA GLU A 132 -20.89 7.34 5.02
C GLU A 132 -20.07 8.59 4.69
N GLN A 133 -18.76 8.47 4.49
CA GLN A 133 -17.90 9.60 4.14
C GLN A 133 -18.21 10.17 2.74
N MET A 134 -18.49 9.30 1.76
CA MET A 134 -18.89 9.73 0.41
C MET A 134 -20.20 10.53 0.45
N VAL A 135 -21.19 10.08 1.25
CA VAL A 135 -22.46 10.80 1.44
C VAL A 135 -22.26 12.15 2.12
N LEU A 136 -21.39 12.22 3.12
CA LEU A 136 -21.13 13.46 3.89
C LEU A 136 -20.23 14.46 3.14
N THR A 137 -19.60 14.06 2.04
CA THR A 137 -18.73 14.96 1.27
C THR A 137 -19.59 15.94 0.48
N LYS A 138 -19.41 17.23 0.75
CA LYS A 138 -20.16 18.30 0.07
C LYS A 138 -19.79 18.36 -1.41
N ALA A 139 -20.80 18.57 -2.24
CA ALA A 139 -20.60 18.89 -3.66
C ALA A 139 -19.75 20.16 -3.82
N GLY A 140 -18.98 20.20 -4.90
CA GLY A 140 -18.12 21.33 -5.24
C GLY A 140 -18.94 22.51 -5.75
N LYS A 141 -18.36 23.72 -5.65
CA LYS A 141 -18.96 24.92 -6.26
C LYS A 141 -19.05 24.83 -7.79
N ASP A 142 -18.26 23.94 -8.39
CA ASP A 142 -18.22 23.62 -9.82
C ASP A 142 -19.27 22.58 -10.26
N GLY A 143 -20.18 22.18 -9.35
CA GLY A 143 -21.20 21.17 -9.63
C GLY A 143 -20.70 19.72 -9.57
N LYS A 144 -19.42 19.49 -9.25
CA LYS A 144 -18.91 18.13 -9.06
C LYS A 144 -19.61 17.45 -7.89
N SER A 145 -20.05 16.22 -8.13
CA SER A 145 -20.64 15.35 -7.10
C SER A 145 -19.69 15.21 -5.91
N GLY A 146 -20.24 15.25 -4.70
CA GLY A 146 -19.50 14.99 -3.46
C GLY A 146 -18.75 13.65 -3.48
N ILE A 147 -19.33 12.65 -4.16
CA ILE A 147 -18.70 11.32 -4.36
C ILE A 147 -17.40 11.45 -5.15
N LEU A 148 -17.39 12.19 -6.26
CA LEU A 148 -16.19 12.38 -7.08
C LEU A 148 -15.11 13.15 -6.32
N ILE A 149 -15.51 14.14 -5.53
CA ILE A 149 -14.59 14.89 -4.67
C ILE A 149 -13.97 13.97 -3.62
N TRP A 150 -14.77 13.08 -3.01
CA TRP A 150 -14.25 12.10 -2.06
C TRP A 150 -13.25 11.15 -2.72
N ILE A 151 -13.59 10.62 -3.91
CA ILE A 151 -12.73 9.73 -4.70
C ILE A 151 -11.41 10.43 -5.01
N GLN A 152 -11.44 11.63 -5.58
CA GLN A 152 -10.24 12.39 -5.95
C GLN A 152 -9.31 12.63 -4.75
N ARG A 153 -9.87 12.90 -3.57
CA ARG A 153 -9.09 13.19 -2.34
C ARG A 153 -8.51 11.94 -1.68
N ASN A 154 -9.26 10.83 -1.65
CA ASN A 154 -8.92 9.65 -0.86
C ASN A 154 -8.41 8.49 -1.70
N CYS A 155 -9.04 8.20 -2.85
CA CYS A 155 -8.74 7.05 -3.70
C CYS A 155 -8.81 7.44 -5.19
N PRO A 156 -7.92 8.31 -5.69
CA PRO A 156 -8.00 8.84 -7.06
C PRO A 156 -8.00 7.77 -8.15
N ARG A 157 -7.49 6.57 -7.87
CA ARG A 157 -7.47 5.44 -8.83
C ARG A 157 -8.56 4.39 -8.59
N LEU A 158 -9.55 4.67 -7.73
CA LEU A 158 -10.61 3.72 -7.38
C LEU A 158 -11.34 3.17 -8.60
N LEU A 159 -11.55 4.01 -9.62
CA LEU A 159 -12.32 3.65 -10.83
C LEU A 159 -11.46 3.05 -11.94
N VAL A 160 -10.14 3.03 -11.81
CA VAL A 160 -9.22 2.58 -12.86
C VAL A 160 -9.48 1.11 -13.24
N PRO A 161 -9.51 0.13 -12.30
CA PRO A 161 -9.76 -1.26 -12.69
C PRO A 161 -11.12 -1.49 -13.35
N LEU A 162 -12.16 -0.78 -12.89
CA LEU A 162 -13.48 -0.80 -13.51
C LEU A 162 -13.43 -0.29 -14.95
N GLN A 163 -12.80 0.87 -15.17
CA GLN A 163 -12.64 1.46 -16.49
C GLN A 163 -11.87 0.52 -17.44
N VAL A 164 -10.74 -0.02 -16.98
CA VAL A 164 -9.91 -0.93 -17.79
C VAL A 164 -10.67 -2.20 -18.13
N LYS A 165 -11.44 -2.77 -17.19
CA LYS A 165 -12.28 -3.95 -17.47
C LYS A 165 -13.26 -3.68 -18.61
N ILE A 166 -13.99 -2.56 -18.54
CA ILE A 166 -14.97 -2.18 -19.55
C ILE A 166 -14.29 -1.92 -20.91
N ILE A 167 -13.17 -1.19 -20.92
CA ILE A 167 -12.40 -0.92 -22.14
C ILE A 167 -11.88 -2.22 -22.75
N ASN A 168 -11.29 -3.11 -21.95
CA ASN A 168 -10.75 -4.38 -22.41
C ASN A 168 -11.82 -5.28 -23.03
N SER A 169 -13.03 -5.33 -22.45
CA SER A 169 -14.18 -6.01 -23.05
C SER A 169 -14.53 -5.46 -24.45
N ILE A 170 -14.46 -4.13 -24.65
CA ILE A 170 -14.76 -3.50 -25.95
C ILE A 170 -13.69 -3.80 -27.00
N ILE A 171 -12.41 -3.67 -26.64
CA ILE A 171 -11.30 -3.84 -27.59
C ILE A 171 -10.92 -5.32 -27.78
N GLY A 172 -11.47 -6.22 -26.96
CA GLY A 172 -11.16 -7.65 -26.96
C GLY A 172 -9.76 -7.97 -26.41
N LYS A 173 -9.31 -7.22 -25.40
CA LYS A 173 -8.11 -7.57 -24.61
C LYS A 173 -8.50 -8.47 -23.43
N PRO A 174 -7.61 -9.37 -22.99
CA PRO A 174 -7.87 -10.18 -21.81
C PRO A 174 -8.07 -9.31 -20.56
N MET A 175 -8.81 -9.85 -19.59
CA MET A 175 -8.97 -9.23 -18.29
C MET A 175 -7.62 -9.14 -17.56
N ILE A 176 -7.37 -8.00 -16.91
CA ILE A 176 -6.16 -7.81 -16.11
C ILE A 176 -6.34 -8.46 -14.74
N ASN A 177 -5.34 -9.25 -14.35
CA ASN A 177 -5.25 -9.82 -13.02
C ASN A 177 -4.36 -8.92 -12.15
N TYR A 178 -4.99 -8.05 -11.37
CA TYR A 178 -4.28 -7.20 -10.42
C TYR A 178 -3.81 -8.01 -9.22
N ASP A 179 -2.56 -7.77 -8.81
CA ASP A 179 -2.02 -8.34 -7.59
C ASP A 179 -2.32 -7.43 -6.38
N PHE A 180 -3.23 -7.91 -5.54
CA PHE A 180 -3.60 -7.31 -4.25
C PHE A 180 -3.18 -8.22 -3.08
N THR A 181 -2.13 -9.01 -3.25
CA THR A 181 -1.63 -9.88 -2.18
C THR A 181 -1.04 -9.07 -1.03
N SER A 182 -1.31 -9.52 0.19
CA SER A 182 -0.75 -8.99 1.43
C SER A 182 -0.89 -10.05 2.51
N SER A 183 0.07 -10.07 3.42
CA SER A 183 -0.01 -10.89 4.63
C SER A 183 -0.86 -10.26 5.74
N LEU A 184 -1.16 -8.95 5.65
CA LEU A 184 -1.88 -8.21 6.69
C LEU A 184 -3.23 -7.63 6.24
N LEU A 185 -3.38 -7.37 4.93
CA LEU A 185 -4.57 -6.76 4.36
C LEU A 185 -5.37 -7.78 3.56
N THR A 186 -6.70 -7.64 3.57
CA THR A 186 -7.55 -8.30 2.57
C THR A 186 -7.26 -7.71 1.19
N LYS A 187 -7.65 -8.42 0.11
CA LYS A 187 -7.51 -7.90 -1.26
C LYS A 187 -8.25 -6.56 -1.43
N ALA A 188 -9.42 -6.40 -0.81
CA ALA A 188 -10.18 -5.15 -0.85
C ALA A 188 -9.44 -4.00 -0.15
N GLN A 189 -8.84 -4.25 1.02
CA GLN A 189 -8.04 -3.25 1.73
C GLN A 189 -6.78 -2.87 0.96
N MET A 190 -6.07 -3.84 0.39
CA MET A 190 -4.89 -3.57 -0.44
C MET A 190 -5.27 -2.80 -1.72
N PHE A 191 -6.41 -3.11 -2.33
CA PHE A 191 -6.94 -2.33 -3.45
C PHE A 191 -7.23 -0.88 -3.08
N LEU A 192 -7.86 -0.64 -1.92
CA LEU A 192 -8.09 0.72 -1.41
C LEU A 192 -6.77 1.46 -1.16
N VAL A 193 -5.76 0.78 -0.60
CA VAL A 193 -4.42 1.35 -0.39
C VAL A 193 -3.77 1.72 -1.72
N LYS A 194 -3.69 0.81 -2.69
CA LYS A 194 -3.13 1.11 -4.02
C LYS A 194 -3.92 2.22 -4.72
N SER A 195 -5.24 2.25 -4.55
CA SER A 195 -6.10 3.31 -5.11
C SER A 195 -5.87 4.69 -4.50
N ALA A 196 -5.38 4.73 -3.26
CA ALA A 196 -5.11 5.93 -2.48
C ALA A 196 -3.70 6.51 -2.69
N LEU A 197 -2.76 5.72 -3.19
CA LEU A 197 -1.38 6.16 -3.37
C LEU A 197 -1.18 7.00 -4.64
N ASN A 198 -0.14 7.83 -4.63
CA ASN A 198 0.27 8.55 -5.84
C ASN A 198 0.75 7.53 -6.92
N PRO A 199 0.15 7.51 -8.12
CA PRO A 199 0.51 6.53 -9.15
C PRO A 199 1.96 6.62 -9.61
N ILE A 200 2.49 7.83 -9.76
CA ILE A 200 3.82 8.05 -10.30
C ILE A 200 4.85 7.57 -9.29
N THR A 201 4.72 8.00 -8.03
CA THR A 201 5.70 7.71 -6.97
C THR A 201 5.65 6.26 -6.50
N TYR A 202 4.44 5.71 -6.32
CA TYR A 202 4.29 4.43 -5.63
C TYR A 202 3.87 3.29 -6.54
N LEU A 203 3.34 3.54 -7.74
CA LEU A 203 2.88 2.46 -8.63
C LEU A 203 3.70 2.37 -9.92
N ASN A 204 4.68 3.27 -10.12
CA ASN A 204 5.46 3.40 -11.35
C ASN A 204 4.59 3.59 -12.60
N VAL A 205 3.45 4.26 -12.42
CA VAL A 205 2.55 4.63 -13.51
C VAL A 205 2.93 6.04 -13.97
N GLN A 206 3.88 6.14 -14.90
CA GLN A 206 4.29 7.41 -15.51
C GLN A 206 3.43 7.73 -16.72
N GLY A 207 2.60 8.78 -16.65
CA GLY A 207 1.90 9.33 -17.83
C GLY A 207 1.17 8.29 -18.71
N SER A 208 0.86 7.13 -18.14
CA SER A 208 0.56 5.96 -18.94
C SER A 208 -0.92 6.00 -19.23
N SER A 209 -1.29 6.16 -20.50
CA SER A 209 -2.63 5.94 -21.00
C SER A 209 -3.30 4.75 -20.29
N ILE A 210 -4.62 4.82 -20.05
CA ILE A 210 -5.41 3.70 -19.53
C ILE A 210 -5.16 2.39 -20.31
N PHE A 211 -4.70 2.49 -21.57
CA PHE A 211 -4.29 1.37 -22.42
C PHE A 211 -3.05 0.59 -21.97
N ASN A 212 -2.20 1.22 -21.14
CA ASN A 212 -0.94 0.67 -20.64
C ASN A 212 -1.08 0.09 -19.23
N GLU A 213 -2.25 0.21 -18.60
CA GLU A 213 -2.51 -0.50 -17.35
C GLU A 213 -2.37 -2.00 -17.63
N ASN A 214 -1.53 -2.67 -16.83
CA ASN A 214 -1.18 -4.07 -17.03
C ASN A 214 -1.36 -4.92 -15.75
N GLY A 215 -1.74 -4.28 -14.63
CA GLY A 215 -1.92 -4.94 -13.34
C GLY A 215 -0.64 -5.46 -12.69
N ILE A 216 0.53 -5.16 -13.26
CA ILE A 216 1.82 -5.62 -12.73
C ILE A 216 2.08 -4.98 -11.36
N ASN A 217 2.45 -5.80 -10.39
CA ASN A 217 2.85 -5.31 -9.07
C ASN A 217 4.31 -4.86 -9.10
N ASN A 218 4.53 -3.56 -9.20
CA ASN A 218 5.85 -2.97 -9.10
C ASN A 218 6.37 -2.92 -7.66
N TRP A 219 5.86 -3.76 -6.76
CA TRP A 219 6.26 -3.80 -5.35
C TRP A 219 6.97 -5.11 -5.03
N ALA A 220 8.16 -5.01 -4.45
CA ALA A 220 8.83 -6.15 -3.84
C ALA A 220 8.67 -6.09 -2.32
N ARG A 221 8.31 -7.22 -1.71
CA ARG A 221 8.21 -7.33 -0.26
C ARG A 221 9.62 -7.28 0.35
N LEU A 222 9.90 -6.25 1.14
CA LEU A 222 11.20 -6.05 1.80
C LEU A 222 11.24 -6.76 3.15
N TYR A 223 10.14 -6.69 3.89
CA TYR A 223 10.02 -7.23 5.24
C TYR A 223 8.59 -7.69 5.50
N SER A 224 8.46 -8.78 6.25
CA SER A 224 7.21 -9.21 6.86
C SER A 224 7.53 -9.76 8.23
N SER A 225 6.80 -9.32 9.25
CA SER A 225 6.94 -9.85 10.59
C SER A 225 6.45 -11.30 10.70
N ILE A 226 5.65 -11.79 9.75
CA ILE A 226 5.28 -13.21 9.69
C ILE A 226 6.50 -14.06 9.36
N ASP A 227 7.32 -13.62 8.40
CA ASP A 227 8.48 -14.37 7.93
C ASP A 227 9.71 -14.14 8.80
N HIS A 228 9.87 -12.95 9.36
CA HIS A 228 11.10 -12.52 10.04
C HIS A 228 10.93 -12.32 11.56
N ASN A 229 9.72 -12.48 12.10
CA ASN A 229 9.31 -12.02 13.43
C ASN A 229 9.46 -10.50 13.63
N ILE A 230 8.74 -9.94 14.59
CA ILE A 230 8.82 -8.52 14.94
C ILE A 230 10.15 -8.22 15.61
N SER A 231 10.93 -7.30 15.02
CA SER A 231 12.19 -6.80 15.58
C SER A 231 12.56 -5.49 14.89
N VAL A 232 12.91 -4.48 15.69
CA VAL A 232 13.41 -3.19 15.19
C VAL A 232 14.66 -3.40 14.34
N THR A 233 15.63 -4.16 14.84
CA THR A 233 16.88 -4.46 14.12
C THR A 233 16.62 -5.15 12.78
N ARG A 234 15.65 -6.07 12.70
CA ARG A 234 15.30 -6.70 11.42
C ARG A 234 14.61 -5.72 10.49
N PHE A 235 13.65 -4.94 10.99
CA PHE A 235 13.00 -3.91 10.20
C PHE A 235 14.02 -2.91 9.62
N GLU A 236 14.94 -2.41 10.44
CA GLU A 236 16.05 -1.55 10.01
C GLU A 236 16.87 -2.22 8.92
N HIS A 237 17.33 -3.45 9.16
CA HIS A 237 18.12 -4.21 8.19
C HIS A 237 17.46 -4.38 6.82
N TYR A 238 16.14 -4.61 6.79
CA TYR A 238 15.44 -4.86 5.54
C TYR A 238 14.95 -3.58 4.84
N VAL A 239 14.71 -2.50 5.58
CA VAL A 239 13.98 -1.32 5.09
C VAL A 239 14.85 -0.04 5.06
N PHE A 240 15.77 0.17 6.00
CA PHE A 240 16.49 1.47 6.10
C PHE A 240 17.48 1.72 4.98
N ASP A 241 18.09 0.67 4.42
CA ASP A 241 19.02 0.79 3.30
C ASP A 241 18.31 0.84 1.93
N TYR A 242 16.98 0.75 1.90
CA TYR A 242 16.21 0.81 0.66
C TYR A 242 16.13 2.25 0.12
N LYS A 243 16.74 2.49 -1.05
CA LYS A 243 16.94 3.83 -1.64
C LYS A 243 15.73 4.42 -2.38
N ARG A 244 14.60 3.74 -2.34
CA ARG A 244 13.42 4.05 -3.15
C ARG A 244 12.16 4.18 -2.31
N PRO A 245 11.04 4.64 -2.90
CA PRO A 245 9.79 4.74 -2.16
C PRO A 245 9.41 3.39 -1.52
N THR A 246 8.92 3.46 -0.30
CA THR A 246 8.49 2.29 0.48
C THR A 246 7.06 2.44 0.94
N ILE A 247 6.38 1.31 1.14
CA ILE A 247 5.03 1.21 1.69
C ILE A 247 5.09 0.28 2.88
N SER A 248 4.91 0.81 4.09
CA SER A 248 4.92 0.04 5.33
C SER A 248 3.53 -0.02 5.95
N ILE A 249 3.05 -1.23 6.19
CA ILE A 249 1.75 -1.56 6.78
C ILE A 249 2.00 -1.98 8.22
N PHE A 250 1.34 -1.31 9.17
CA PHE A 250 1.46 -1.58 10.59
C PHE A 250 0.09 -1.98 11.16
N LYS A 251 0.08 -3.09 11.90
CA LYS A 251 -1.03 -3.49 12.76
C LYS A 251 -0.59 -3.28 14.21
N LEU A 252 -1.28 -2.42 14.94
CA LEU A 252 -0.96 -2.09 16.33
C LEU A 252 -1.84 -2.87 17.33
N ASN A 253 -1.42 -2.90 18.59
CA ASN A 253 -2.12 -3.57 19.69
C ASN A 253 -3.51 -2.97 20.00
N ASN A 254 -3.73 -1.70 19.66
CA ASN A 254 -5.00 -0.99 19.80
C ASN A 254 -5.96 -1.23 18.61
N ASN A 255 -5.69 -2.24 17.77
CA ASN A 255 -6.41 -2.55 16.53
C ASN A 255 -6.32 -1.49 15.43
N GLN A 256 -5.45 -0.49 15.56
CA GLN A 256 -5.14 0.41 14.46
C GLN A 256 -4.42 -0.37 13.37
N LEU A 257 -4.90 -0.21 12.13
CA LEU A 257 -4.31 -0.76 10.93
C LEU A 257 -4.06 0.43 10.00
N CYS A 258 -2.80 0.70 9.70
CA CYS A 258 -2.42 1.87 8.92
C CYS A 258 -1.26 1.59 7.99
N VAL A 259 -1.16 2.42 6.96
CA VAL A 259 -0.10 2.40 5.96
C VAL A 259 0.65 3.72 6.02
N LEU A 260 1.98 3.63 6.05
CA LEU A 260 2.88 4.73 5.85
C LEU A 260 3.62 4.50 4.53
N ALA A 261 3.32 5.33 3.54
CA ALA A 261 4.02 5.35 2.27
C ALA A 261 5.00 6.52 2.28
N LEU A 262 6.28 6.21 2.14
CA LEU A 262 7.37 7.16 2.25
C LEU A 262 8.10 7.21 0.91
N ASP A 263 8.18 8.40 0.34
CA ASP A 263 8.84 8.65 -0.95
C ASP A 263 10.35 8.95 -0.80
N THR A 264 10.81 9.11 0.43
CA THR A 264 12.22 9.28 0.79
C THR A 264 12.75 8.03 1.51
N GLU A 265 14.06 7.96 1.71
CA GLU A 265 14.67 6.88 2.49
C GLU A 265 14.25 6.94 3.97
N TRP A 266 14.13 5.76 4.59
CA TRP A 266 14.04 5.65 6.03
C TRP A 266 15.37 6.03 6.67
N LYS A 267 15.34 6.77 7.77
CA LYS A 267 16.57 7.21 8.45
C LYS A 267 16.33 7.48 9.92
N HIS A 268 17.39 7.39 10.71
CA HIS A 268 17.38 7.95 12.05
C HIS A 268 17.49 9.47 11.95
N SER A 269 16.48 10.19 12.44
CA SER A 269 16.48 11.65 12.43
C SER A 269 16.01 12.21 13.76
N SER A 270 16.67 13.27 14.21
CA SER A 270 16.20 14.10 15.33
C SER A 270 15.08 15.06 14.90
N ASN A 271 14.82 15.19 13.60
CA ASN A 271 13.80 16.07 13.04
C ASN A 271 12.79 15.28 12.22
N LYS A 272 11.59 15.84 12.02
CA LYS A 272 10.63 15.29 11.07
C LYS A 272 11.13 15.44 9.64
N TYR A 273 10.75 14.51 8.76
CA TYR A 273 11.10 14.45 7.36
C TYR A 273 9.96 13.84 6.53
N GLY A 274 10.20 13.64 5.23
CA GLY A 274 9.20 13.23 4.23
C GLY A 274 8.84 14.38 3.29
N SER A 275 8.58 14.10 2.02
CA SER A 275 8.28 15.13 1.02
C SER A 275 6.77 15.34 0.84
N SER A 276 6.39 16.13 -0.18
CA SER A 276 5.00 16.32 -0.61
C SER A 276 4.26 15.06 -1.03
N PHE A 277 4.94 13.91 -1.17
CA PHE A 277 4.29 12.63 -1.50
C PHE A 277 4.15 11.67 -0.33
N THR A 278 4.76 11.98 0.82
CA THR A 278 4.66 11.15 2.01
C THR A 278 3.20 11.05 2.45
N THR A 279 2.68 9.83 2.45
CA THR A 279 1.26 9.53 2.59
C THR A 279 1.03 8.63 3.79
N PHE A 280 0.09 9.01 4.65
CA PHE A 280 -0.45 8.16 5.70
C PHE A 280 -1.89 7.76 5.34
N ILE A 281 -2.20 6.47 5.46
CA ILE A 281 -3.53 5.92 5.26
C ILE A 281 -3.92 5.19 6.53
N SER A 282 -4.98 5.64 7.20
CA SER A 282 -5.64 4.81 8.21
C SER A 282 -6.62 3.89 7.51
N ILE A 283 -6.56 2.59 7.79
CA ILE A 283 -7.54 1.59 7.35
C ILE A 283 -8.51 1.32 8.49
N LYS A 284 -8.00 1.15 9.71
CA LYS A 284 -8.76 1.03 10.96
C LYS A 284 -8.20 2.00 12.01
N PRO A 285 -9.04 2.61 12.86
CA PRO A 285 -10.48 2.40 12.99
C PRO A 285 -11.35 3.11 11.95
N LYS A 286 -10.79 4.08 11.21
CA LYS A 286 -11.50 4.82 10.16
C LYS A 286 -10.67 4.90 8.90
N PHE A 287 -11.27 4.60 7.75
CA PHE A 287 -10.58 4.78 6.48
C PHE A 287 -10.38 6.27 6.17
N PHE A 288 -9.14 6.73 6.06
CA PHE A 288 -8.83 8.06 5.51
C PHE A 288 -7.39 8.13 5.02
N ARG A 289 -7.14 9.07 4.12
CA ARG A 289 -5.82 9.38 3.57
C ARG A 289 -5.41 10.79 3.96
N THR A 290 -4.14 10.98 4.32
CA THR A 290 -3.52 12.30 4.44
C THR A 290 -2.15 12.29 3.77
N VAL A 291 -1.82 13.39 3.10
CA VAL A 291 -0.50 13.64 2.52
C VAL A 291 0.06 14.86 3.20
N ARG A 292 1.25 14.74 3.79
CA ARG A 292 1.90 15.83 4.52
C ARG A 292 3.41 15.75 4.33
N SER A 293 4.03 16.89 4.04
CA SER A 293 5.49 17.02 4.07
C SER A 293 5.98 17.20 5.50
N ASN A 294 7.20 16.76 5.78
CA ASN A 294 7.86 16.87 7.09
C ASN A 294 7.00 16.37 8.26
N SER A 295 6.27 15.26 8.07
CA SER A 295 5.34 14.70 9.07
C SER A 295 5.84 13.42 9.72
N LEU A 296 6.78 12.70 9.08
CA LEU A 296 7.35 11.46 9.61
C LEU A 296 8.55 11.77 10.49
N TYR A 297 8.59 11.15 11.66
CA TYR A 297 9.77 11.06 12.50
C TYR A 297 10.10 9.59 12.72
N SER A 298 11.37 9.22 12.60
CA SER A 298 11.84 7.89 12.99
C SER A 298 13.23 7.98 13.58
N ASN A 299 13.41 7.36 14.74
CA ASN A 299 14.70 7.26 15.38
C ASN A 299 14.73 6.03 16.28
N PHE A 300 15.74 5.19 16.13
CA PHE A 300 15.98 4.05 17.03
C PHE A 300 17.39 4.09 17.63
N LEU A 301 18.27 4.91 17.05
CA LEU A 301 19.70 4.93 17.35
C LEU A 301 20.13 6.17 18.15
N LEU A 302 19.66 7.36 17.79
CA LEU A 302 20.13 8.63 18.36
C LEU A 302 19.70 8.73 19.83
N LYS A 303 20.67 8.59 20.75
CA LYS A 303 20.45 8.53 22.19
C LYS A 303 19.86 9.82 22.79
N THR A 304 20.13 10.96 22.16
CA THR A 304 19.71 12.29 22.63
C THR A 304 18.32 12.69 22.15
N SER A 305 17.67 11.86 21.34
CA SER A 305 16.37 12.14 20.72
C SER A 305 15.36 11.06 21.13
N GLN A 306 14.06 11.38 21.07
CA GLN A 306 12.99 10.40 21.32
C GLN A 306 13.15 9.20 20.38
N LYS A 307 12.93 7.98 20.88
CA LYS A 307 12.98 6.78 20.04
C LYS A 307 11.58 6.31 19.66
N GLY A 308 11.48 5.64 18.51
CA GLY A 308 10.24 5.19 17.90
C GLY A 308 9.98 5.82 16.54
N ILE A 309 8.76 5.60 16.02
CA ILE A 309 8.25 6.20 14.79
C ILE A 309 7.00 7.01 15.14
N THR A 310 6.90 8.24 14.64
CA THR A 310 5.65 9.00 14.71
C THR A 310 5.30 9.61 13.35
N PHE A 311 4.00 9.70 13.07
CA PHE A 311 3.48 10.47 11.94
C PHE A 311 2.50 11.50 12.50
N ASP A 312 2.99 12.72 12.71
CA ASP A 312 2.27 13.77 13.45
C ASP A 312 1.58 13.22 14.72
N ASP A 313 0.26 13.43 14.83
CA ASP A 313 -0.63 12.98 15.89
C ASP A 313 -1.43 11.71 15.51
N LEU A 314 -1.12 11.10 14.36
CA LEU A 314 -1.92 10.02 13.76
C LEU A 314 -1.33 8.63 14.00
N LEU A 315 -0.02 8.54 14.22
CA LEU A 315 0.70 7.29 14.47
C LEU A 315 1.79 7.49 15.51
N SER A 316 1.88 6.57 16.46
CA SER A 316 2.98 6.45 17.41
C SER A 316 3.36 4.98 17.59
N ILE A 317 4.60 4.64 17.27
CA ILE A 317 5.18 3.31 17.43
C ILE A 317 6.35 3.41 18.41
N ASN A 318 6.35 2.54 19.41
CA ASN A 318 7.34 2.52 20.48
C ASN A 318 8.73 2.11 19.97
N GLU A 319 9.76 2.46 20.72
CA GLU A 319 11.17 2.25 20.36
C GLU A 319 11.56 0.77 20.15
N ASP A 320 10.81 -0.14 20.74
CA ASP A 320 11.03 -1.59 20.76
C ASP A 320 9.97 -2.37 19.98
N PHE A 321 9.06 -1.66 19.30
CA PHE A 321 7.87 -2.24 18.66
C PHE A 321 6.91 -2.96 19.63
N SER A 322 6.95 -2.67 20.93
CA SER A 322 6.06 -3.27 21.95
C SER A 322 4.56 -3.08 21.68
N ASN A 323 4.18 -2.02 20.96
CA ASN A 323 2.79 -1.76 20.59
C ASN A 323 2.43 -2.24 19.17
N VAL A 324 3.32 -2.98 18.49
CA VAL A 324 3.11 -3.49 17.13
C VAL A 324 2.81 -4.98 17.18
N VAL A 325 1.70 -5.37 16.55
CA VAL A 325 1.24 -6.77 16.43
C VAL A 325 1.79 -7.41 15.15
N ALA A 326 1.88 -6.64 14.06
CA ALA A 326 2.48 -7.11 12.82
C ALA A 326 2.92 -5.96 11.91
N ILE A 327 3.89 -6.24 11.03
CA ILE A 327 4.44 -5.29 10.06
C ILE A 327 4.63 -5.99 8.72
N GLU A 328 4.29 -5.30 7.64
CA GLU A 328 4.66 -5.69 6.29
C GLU A 328 5.20 -4.46 5.57
N ALA A 329 6.37 -4.56 4.94
CA ALA A 329 6.99 -3.46 4.21
C ALA A 329 7.32 -3.87 2.77
N TRP A 330 7.01 -2.97 1.85
CA TRP A 330 7.19 -3.12 0.41
C TRP A 330 8.06 -1.99 -0.13
N GLY A 331 8.84 -2.27 -1.16
CA GLY A 331 9.66 -1.31 -1.89
C GLY A 331 9.20 -1.22 -3.34
N VAL A 332 9.22 -0.01 -3.91
CA VAL A 332 8.82 0.23 -5.30
C VAL A 332 9.98 -0.07 -6.26
N VAL A 333 9.77 -1.08 -7.09
CA VAL A 333 10.73 -1.64 -8.03
C VAL A 333 10.53 -1.05 -9.42
N ASP A 334 11.63 -0.60 -10.04
CA ASP A 334 11.69 -0.46 -11.50
C ASP A 334 12.27 -1.74 -12.08
N GLU A 335 11.99 -2.00 -13.36
CA GLU A 335 12.37 -3.20 -14.12
C GLU A 335 13.86 -3.62 -13.98
N VAL A 336 14.74 -2.75 -13.50
CA VAL A 336 16.20 -2.95 -13.44
C VAL A 336 16.73 -3.35 -12.05
N ASN A 337 16.01 -3.12 -10.93
CA ASN A 337 16.68 -2.97 -9.61
C ASN A 337 16.62 -4.15 -8.61
N ILE A 338 15.83 -5.21 -8.81
CA ILE A 338 15.75 -6.32 -7.83
C ILE A 338 17.09 -7.10 -7.75
N PHE A 339 17.70 -7.36 -8.90
CA PHE A 339 18.91 -8.18 -8.96
C PHE A 339 20.09 -7.53 -8.24
N GLU A 340 20.25 -6.20 -8.34
CA GLU A 340 21.33 -5.50 -7.67
C GLU A 340 21.18 -5.49 -6.16
N GLN A 341 19.95 -5.37 -5.65
CA GLN A 341 19.70 -5.33 -4.22
C GLN A 341 19.78 -6.72 -3.57
N GLU A 342 19.26 -7.75 -4.22
CA GLU A 342 19.45 -9.13 -3.75
C GLU A 342 20.93 -9.51 -3.77
N LYS A 343 21.66 -9.12 -4.83
CA LYS A 343 23.11 -9.31 -4.91
C LYS A 343 23.82 -8.58 -3.77
N GLN A 344 23.50 -7.32 -3.48
CA GLN A 344 24.07 -6.59 -2.33
C GLN A 344 23.80 -7.27 -0.99
N LYS A 345 22.57 -7.78 -0.79
CA LYS A 345 22.19 -8.53 0.43
C LYS A 345 22.95 -9.85 0.54
N GLU A 346 23.13 -10.57 -0.57
CA GLU A 346 23.90 -11.80 -0.61
C GLU A 346 25.38 -11.54 -0.35
N PHE A 347 25.95 -10.46 -0.91
CA PHE A 347 27.30 -10.01 -0.57
C PHE A 347 27.44 -9.69 0.93
N HIS A 348 26.48 -8.97 1.52
CA HIS A 348 26.48 -8.69 2.96
C HIS A 348 26.37 -9.98 3.81
N LYS A 349 25.51 -10.93 3.43
CA LYS A 349 25.45 -12.25 4.10
C LYS A 349 26.79 -12.98 4.02
N GLN A 350 27.43 -12.98 2.86
CA GLN A 350 28.74 -13.60 2.69
C GLN A 350 29.80 -12.93 3.56
N ASP A 351 29.80 -11.60 3.67
CA ASP A 351 30.75 -10.88 4.50
C ASP A 351 30.48 -11.05 6.00
N VAL A 352 29.22 -11.11 6.43
CA VAL A 352 28.86 -11.48 7.81
C VAL A 352 29.29 -12.91 8.14
N LEU A 353 29.08 -13.87 7.23
CA LEU A 353 29.55 -15.25 7.40
C LEU A 353 31.08 -15.35 7.43
N LYS A 354 31.80 -14.58 6.60
CA LYS A 354 33.26 -14.49 6.66
C LYS A 354 33.73 -13.90 8.00
N ASN A 355 33.09 -12.84 8.48
CA ASN A 355 33.42 -12.21 9.76
C ASN A 355 33.13 -13.13 10.95
N GLN A 356 32.02 -13.89 10.92
CA GLN A 356 31.74 -14.91 11.93
C GLN A 356 32.76 -16.05 11.89
N LYS A 357 33.15 -16.53 10.71
CA LYS A 357 34.22 -17.54 10.57
C LYS A 357 35.54 -17.02 11.12
N PHE A 358 35.91 -15.77 10.83
CA PHE A 358 37.10 -15.13 11.40
C PHE A 358 37.03 -15.04 12.93
N HIS A 359 35.89 -14.65 13.50
CA HIS A 359 35.71 -14.60 14.95
C HIS A 359 35.81 -15.97 15.61
N ILE A 360 35.20 -17.00 15.01
CA ILE A 360 35.30 -18.39 15.50
C ILE A 360 36.73 -18.89 15.41
N GLN A 361 37.44 -18.57 14.32
CA GLN A 361 38.82 -19.00 14.11
C GLN A 361 39.80 -18.31 15.07
N ASN A 362 39.58 -17.03 15.36
CA ASN A 362 40.32 -16.31 16.39
C ASN A 362 40.03 -16.89 17.78
N ALA A 363 38.77 -17.15 18.13
CA ALA A 363 38.41 -17.80 19.39
C ALA A 363 39.02 -19.21 19.54
N PHE A 364 39.09 -19.98 18.45
CA PHE A 364 39.75 -21.29 18.43
C PHE A 364 41.28 -21.19 18.58
N ASN A 365 41.90 -20.17 17.96
CA ASN A 365 43.32 -19.91 18.09
C ASN A 365 43.67 -19.45 19.51
N ASP A 366 42.86 -18.60 20.13
CA ASP A 366 43.03 -18.17 21.51
C ASP A 366 42.88 -19.35 22.49
N LEU A 367 41.92 -20.25 22.25
CA LEU A 367 41.77 -21.49 23.02
C LEU A 367 42.96 -22.44 22.84
N LYS A 368 43.55 -22.54 21.64
CA LYS A 368 44.78 -23.32 21.39
C LYS A 368 45.99 -22.69 22.07
N ILE A 369 46.14 -21.36 22.00
CA ILE A 369 47.25 -20.63 22.64
C ILE A 369 47.14 -20.75 24.16
N ASN A 370 45.94 -20.68 24.73
CA ASN A 370 45.71 -20.87 26.17
C ASN A 370 45.91 -22.33 26.60
N LYS A 371 45.57 -23.32 25.77
CA LYS A 371 45.90 -24.74 26.03
C LYS A 371 47.39 -25.06 25.88
N LEU A 372 48.13 -24.33 25.05
CA LEU A 372 49.57 -24.47 24.88
C LEU A 372 50.34 -23.74 25.99
N ARG A 373 49.83 -22.61 26.49
CA ARG A 373 50.37 -21.89 27.65
C ARG A 373 50.05 -22.54 29.00
N GLY A 374 49.00 -23.37 29.08
CA GLY A 374 48.61 -24.10 30.29
C GLY A 374 49.28 -25.46 30.50
N LYS A 375 50.36 -25.80 29.77
CA LYS A 375 51.07 -27.09 29.87
C LYS A 375 52.54 -26.97 30.31
N SER A 376 52.90 -25.86 30.97
CA SER A 376 54.26 -25.65 31.51
C SER A 376 54.22 -25.03 32.90
N PHE A 377 53.59 -25.70 33.88
CA PHE A 377 53.75 -25.41 35.30
C PHE A 377 53.24 -26.62 36.08
N ASP A 378 54.09 -27.63 36.27
CA ASP A 378 53.92 -28.68 37.28
C ASP A 378 55.18 -29.57 37.30
N GLU A 379 56.27 -29.07 37.91
CA GLU A 379 57.29 -29.90 38.58
C GLU A 379 57.94 -29.04 39.69
N GLY A 380 57.85 -29.50 40.95
CA GLY A 380 58.72 -29.01 42.03
C GLY A 380 58.05 -28.62 43.34
N GLU A 381 57.47 -29.59 44.04
CA GLU A 381 57.36 -29.54 45.50
C GLU A 381 58.74 -29.32 46.15
N SER A 382 58.83 -28.36 47.07
CA SER A 382 59.40 -28.65 48.40
C SER A 382 58.86 -27.71 49.49
N THR A 383 57.89 -28.26 50.22
CA THR A 383 57.80 -28.26 51.69
C THR A 383 57.35 -27.01 52.47
N LYS A 384 56.46 -27.33 53.42
CA LYS A 384 56.14 -26.68 54.72
C LYS A 384 55.03 -25.60 54.67
N THR A 385 53.95 -25.64 55.45
CA THR A 385 53.53 -26.51 56.58
C THR A 385 52.13 -26.06 57.04
N HIS A 386 51.37 -27.00 57.62
CA HIS A 386 50.29 -26.84 58.62
C HIS A 386 48.96 -26.19 58.16
N GLU A 387 47.89 -26.98 58.00
CA GLU A 387 46.90 -27.37 59.04
C GLU A 387 45.98 -26.18 59.42
N ASN A 388 44.66 -26.27 59.55
CA ASN A 388 43.69 -27.37 59.50
C ASN A 388 42.27 -26.75 59.59
N ILE A 389 41.27 -27.46 59.04
CA ILE A 389 39.91 -27.65 59.61
C ILE A 389 38.94 -26.43 59.57
N PHE A 390 37.97 -26.43 58.64
CA PHE A 390 36.57 -26.85 58.84
C PHE A 390 35.79 -26.05 59.91
N HIS A 391 34.84 -25.21 59.50
CA HIS A 391 33.40 -25.52 59.60
C HIS A 391 32.48 -24.40 59.06
N LYS A 392 31.38 -24.86 58.45
CA LYS A 392 30.13 -24.14 58.15
C LYS A 392 29.64 -23.29 59.33
N SER A 393 29.09 -22.10 59.06
CA SER A 393 27.63 -21.81 59.11
C SER A 393 27.32 -20.31 59.13
N SER A 394 26.21 -19.97 58.43
CA SER A 394 25.18 -18.96 58.75
C SER A 394 25.50 -17.45 58.77
N GLU A 395 24.71 -16.75 57.93
CA GLU A 395 23.95 -15.51 58.19
C GLU A 395 24.70 -14.18 58.36
N ASN A 396 24.76 -13.42 57.26
CA ASN A 396 23.83 -12.30 56.99
C ASN A 396 23.90 -11.89 55.52
#